data_AF-A0A1G9U4T7-F1
#
_entry.id   AF-A0A1G9U4T7-F1
#
_cell.length_a   1.000
_cell.length_b   1.000
_cell.length_c   1.000
_cell.angle_alpha   90.00
_cell.angle_beta   90.00
_cell.angle_gamma   90.00
#
_symmetry.space_group_name_H-M   'P 1'
#
loop_
_entity.id
_entity.type
_entity.pdbx_description
1 polymer ?
#
loop_
_entity_poly.entity_id
_entity_poly.type
_entity_poly.pdbx_seq_one_letter_code
_entity_poly.pdbx_strand_id
1 'polypeptide(L)' 'MLRFDPASEKFEVIPLPRANAAVRQILGRPGKVWLAESGTGFVTVIRTG' A
#
# COMPACT_ATOMS: atom_id res chain seq x y z
N MET A 1 -2.92 0.46 -4.90
CA MET A 1 -2.33 1.41 -3.94
C MET A 1 -1.57 2.47 -4.73
N LEU A 2 -1.51 3.71 -4.25
CA LEU A 2 -0.72 4.75 -4.89
C LEU A 2 0.47 5.11 -4.00
N ARG A 3 1.66 5.21 -4.61
CA ARG A 3 2.86 5.78 -3.99
C ARG A 3 3.14 7.12 -4.65
N PHE A 4 3.36 8.16 -3.86
CA PHE A 4 3.80 9.45 -4.37
C PHE A 4 5.34 9.50 -4.37
N ASP A 5 5.93 9.86 -5.50
CA ASP A 5 7.34 10.20 -5.61
C ASP A 5 7.52 11.73 -5.52
N PRO A 6 8.12 12.26 -4.44
CA PRO A 6 8.29 13.70 -4.27
C PRO A 6 9.32 14.32 -5.22
N ALA A 7 10.23 13.54 -5.83
CA ALA A 7 11.20 14.07 -6.76
C ALA A 7 10.58 14.42 -8.12
N SER A 8 9.60 13.62 -8.56
CA SER A 8 8.91 13.79 -9.84
C SER A 8 7.47 14.31 -9.71
N GLU A 9 6.95 14.42 -8.49
CA GLU A 9 5.57 14.79 -8.15
C GLU A 9 4.51 13.89 -8.81
N LYS A 10 4.85 12.61 -9.01
CA LYS A 10 3.99 11.65 -9.69
C LYS A 10 3.53 10.54 -8.75
N PHE A 11 2.39 9.95 -9.12
CA PHE A 11 1.87 8.77 -8.46
C PHE A 11 2.22 7.51 -9.26
N GLU A 12 2.74 6.50 -8.57
CA GLU A 12 2.96 5.15 -9.07
C GLU A 12 1.88 4.22 -8.54
N VAL A 13 1.37 3.35 -9.41
CA VAL A 13 0.41 2.33 -9.02
C VAL A 13 1.16 1.10 -8.52
N ILE A 14 0.89 0.72 -7.27
CA ILE A 14 1.28 -0.57 -6.72
C ILE A 14 0.05 -1.48 -6.77
N PRO A 15 0.03 -2.51 -7.64
CA PRO A 15 -1.08 -3.44 -7.72
C PRO A 15 -1.16 -4.26 -6.43
N LEU A 16 -2.37 -4.46 -5.94
CA LEU A 16 -2.63 -5.40 -4.85
C LEU A 16 -2.99 -6.76 -5.45
N PRO A 17 -2.58 -7.88 -4.83
CA PRO A 17 -2.82 -9.23 -5.38
C PRO A 17 -4.30 -9.63 -5.38
N ARG A 18 -5.16 -8.87 -4.70
CA ARG A 18 -6.59 -9.15 -4.54
C ARG A 18 -7.41 -7.93 -4.95
N ALA A 19 -8.50 -8.17 -5.67
CA ALA A 19 -9.51 -7.14 -5.93
C ALA A 19 -10.27 -6.78 -4.63
N ASN A 20 -10.89 -5.59 -4.61
CA ASN A 20 -11.76 -5.14 -3.51
C ASN A 20 -11.11 -5.16 -2.11
N ALA A 21 -9.80 -4.92 -2.02
CA ALA A 21 -9.05 -4.90 -0.75
C ALA A 21 -9.65 -3.97 0.32
N ALA A 22 -10.31 -2.88 -0.09
CA ALA A 22 -10.95 -1.88 0.79
C ALA A 22 -10.05 -1.48 1.98
N VAL A 23 -8.81 -1.10 1.68
CA VAL A 23 -7.82 -0.65 2.68
C VAL A 23 -8.30 0.68 3.27
N ARG A 24 -8.48 0.73 4.59
CA ARG A 24 -8.91 1.94 5.33
C ARG A 24 -7.83 2.53 6.23
N GLN A 25 -6.73 1.82 6.40
CA GLN A 25 -5.61 2.26 7.23
C GLN A 25 -4.28 1.83 6.60
N ILE A 26 -3.34 2.76 6.60
CA ILE A 26 -1.97 2.61 6.08
C ILE A 26 -1.01 2.97 7.21
N LEU A 27 -0.10 2.07 7.54
CA LEU A 27 0.87 2.24 8.63
C LEU A 27 2.29 2.05 8.10
N GLY A 28 3.20 2.95 8.48
CA GLY A 28 4.61 2.89 8.08
C GLY A 28 5.52 2.37 9.19
N ARG A 29 6.56 1.61 8.81
CA ARG A 29 7.80 1.40 9.57
C ARG A 29 8.99 1.43 8.60
N PRO A 30 10.23 1.66 9.05
CA PRO A 30 11.39 1.62 8.16
C PRO A 30 11.41 0.36 7.28
N GLY A 31 11.50 0.57 5.97
CA GLY A 31 11.51 -0.47 4.93
C GLY A 31 10.18 -1.17 4.66
N LYS A 32 9.06 -0.79 5.31
CA LYS A 32 7.78 -1.51 5.19
C LYS A 32 6.55 -0.60 5.36
N VAL A 33 5.57 -0.81 4.50
CA VAL A 33 4.23 -0.23 4.61
C VAL A 33 3.22 -1.36 4.80
N TRP A 34 2.36 -1.23 5.81
CA TRP A 34 1.36 -2.22 6.20
C TRP A 34 -0.05 -1.76 5.82
N LEU A 35 -0.79 -2.64 5.17
CA LEU A 35 -2.13 -2.39 4.67
C LEU A 35 -3.11 -3.40 5.28
N ALA A 36 -4.03 -2.92 6.12
CA ALA A 36 -5.12 -3.73 6.62
C ALA A 36 -6.24 -3.76 5.56
N GLU A 37 -6.35 -4.87 4.81
CA GLU A 37 -7.35 -5.05 3.77
C GLU A 37 -8.68 -5.46 4.40
N SER A 38 -9.54 -4.49 4.68
CA SER A 38 -10.82 -4.76 5.32
C SER A 38 -11.82 -5.51 4.43
N GLY A 39 -11.67 -5.43 3.11
CA GLY A 39 -12.59 -6.08 2.15
C GLY A 39 -12.27 -7.55 1.91
N THR A 40 -11.06 -7.98 2.25
CA THR A 40 -10.57 -9.35 1.97
C THR A 40 -10.13 -10.08 3.24
N GLY A 41 -9.95 -9.39 4.37
CA GLY A 41 -9.51 -9.99 5.63
C GLY A 41 -8.02 -10.31 5.68
N PHE A 42 -7.20 -9.67 4.84
CA PHE A 42 -5.75 -9.88 4.80
C PHE A 42 -4.97 -8.68 5.34
N VAL A 43 -3.73 -8.94 5.74
CA VAL A 43 -2.73 -7.89 5.98
C VAL A 43 -1.66 -8.00 4.90
N THR A 44 -1.52 -6.96 4.09
CA THR A 44 -0.49 -6.88 3.04
C THR A 44 0.66 -6.00 3.50
N VAL A 45 1.89 -6.44 3.18
CA VAL A 45 3.12 -5.69 3.44
C VAL A 45 3.77 -5.32 2.12
N ILE A 46 3.91 -4.02 1.86
CA ILE A 46 4.78 -3.52 0.81
C ILE A 46 6.16 -3.30 1.44
N ARG A 47 7.21 -3.92 0.86
CA ARG A 47 8.59 -3.66 1.27
C ARG A 47 9.11 -2.47 0.48
N THR A 48 9.70 -1.51 1.18
CA THR A 48 10.30 -0.30 0.60
C THR A 48 11.81 -0.37 0.81
N GLY A 49 12.57 0.13 -0.15
CA GLY A 49 14.01 0.30 -0.09
C GLY A 49 14.37 1.76 -0.32
#